data_AF-A0A527UU01-F1
#
_entry.id   AF-A0A527UU01-F1
#
_cell.length_a   1.000
_cell.length_b   1.000
_cell.length_c   1.000
_cell.angle_alpha   90.00
_cell.angle_beta   90.00
_cell.angle_gamma   90.00
#
_symmetry.space_group_name_H-M   'P 1'
#
loop_
_entity.id
_entity.type
_entity.pdbx_description
1 polymer ?
#
loop_
_entity_poly.entity_id
_entity_poly.type
_entity_poly.pdbx_seq_one_letter_code
_entity_poly.pdbx_strand_id
1 'polypeptide(L)' 'LKSAGIKFRRQCPIGPYIVDFACLAVKLVVEVDGDLHEQERGKRHDAVRDAYLRSLGFDVFRDDEPDVIN' A
#
# COMPACT_ATOMS: atom_id res chain seq x y z
N LEU A 1 -20.33 -2.06 6.55
CA LEU A 1 -20.31 -0.95 5.56
C LEU A 1 -20.70 -1.49 4.19
N LYS A 2 -21.91 -1.19 3.68
CA LYS A 2 -22.26 -1.45 2.27
C LYS A 2 -21.77 -0.25 1.46
N SER A 3 -20.61 -0.36 0.83
CA SER A 3 -19.98 0.73 0.09
C SER A 3 -20.60 0.89 -1.30
N ALA A 4 -20.99 2.11 -1.62
CA ALA A 4 -21.48 2.51 -2.93
C ALA A 4 -20.37 2.31 -3.98
N GLY A 5 -20.34 1.16 -4.68
CA GLY A 5 -19.45 0.91 -5.83
C GLY A 5 -17.94 0.82 -5.53
N ILE A 6 -17.48 1.26 -4.35
CA ILE A 6 -16.09 1.21 -3.93
C ILE A 6 -15.77 -0.20 -3.44
N LYS A 7 -15.03 -0.95 -4.25
CA LYS A 7 -14.54 -2.29 -3.95
C LYS A 7 -13.03 -2.26 -3.74
N PHE A 8 -12.59 -2.76 -2.60
CA PHE A 8 -11.17 -3.04 -2.35
C PHE A 8 -10.86 -4.47 -2.75
N ARG A 9 -9.74 -4.64 -3.45
CA ARG A 9 -9.13 -5.94 -3.74
C ARG A 9 -8.00 -6.15 -2.74
N ARG A 10 -7.89 -7.35 -2.19
CA ARG A 10 -6.76 -7.71 -1.32
C ARG A 10 -5.61 -8.28 -2.15
N GLN A 11 -4.37 -8.12 -1.69
CA GLN A 11 -3.14 -8.64 -2.31
C GLN A 11 -3.13 -8.40 -3.83
N CYS A 12 -3.35 -7.13 -4.20
CA CYS A 12 -3.58 -6.73 -5.58
C CYS A 12 -2.24 -6.51 -6.29
N PRO A 13 -1.94 -7.22 -7.39
CA PRO A 13 -0.77 -6.91 -8.21
C PRO A 13 -0.96 -5.56 -8.91
N ILE A 14 0.03 -4.67 -8.77
CA ILE A 14 0.13 -3.40 -9.48
C ILE A 14 1.58 -3.25 -9.96
N GLY A 15 1.79 -3.51 -11.25
CA GLY A 15 3.14 -3.52 -11.82
C GLY A 15 4.01 -4.60 -11.16
N PRO A 16 5.23 -4.26 -10.70
CA PRO A 16 6.12 -5.22 -10.05
C PRO A 16 5.79 -5.44 -8.56
N TYR A 17 4.78 -4.76 -8.00
CA TYR A 17 4.44 -4.84 -6.58
C TYR A 17 3.10 -5.56 -6.36
N ILE A 18 2.97 -6.18 -5.19
CA ILE A 18 1.70 -6.67 -4.67
C ILE A 18 1.39 -5.81 -3.45
N VAL A 19 0.25 -5.11 -3.49
CA VAL A 19 -0.20 -4.24 -2.39
C VAL A 19 -1.30 -4.92 -1.58
N ASP A 20 -1.38 -4.67 -0.29
CA ASP A 20 -2.33 -5.36 0.60
C ASP A 20 -3.77 -5.08 0.21
N PHE A 21 -4.11 -3.81 -0.06
CA PHE A 21 -5.43 -3.42 -0.52
C PHE A 21 -5.36 -2.35 -1.61
N ALA A 22 -6.21 -2.50 -2.63
CA ALA A 22 -6.37 -1.48 -3.67
C ALA A 22 -7.84 -1.26 -4.04
N CYS A 23 -8.26 0.00 -4.09
CA CYS A 23 -9.47 0.40 -4.79
C CYS A 23 -9.11 1.06 -6.12
N LEU A 24 -9.24 0.30 -7.21
CA LEU A 24 -8.88 0.78 -8.55
C LEU A 24 -9.81 1.89 -9.06
N ALA A 25 -11.07 1.93 -8.57
CA ALA A 25 -12.06 2.91 -9.00
C ALA A 25 -11.68 4.35 -8.60
N VAL A 26 -11.05 4.51 -7.42
CA VAL A 26 -10.60 5.81 -6.90
C VAL A 26 -9.08 5.92 -6.86
N LYS A 27 -8.37 4.93 -7.39
CA LYS A 27 -6.90 4.80 -7.34
C LYS A 27 -6.32 5.01 -5.93
N LEU A 28 -6.82 4.25 -4.96
CA LEU A 28 -6.26 4.23 -3.60
C LEU A 28 -5.60 2.89 -3.32
N VAL A 29 -4.37 2.94 -2.81
CA VAL A 29 -3.65 1.82 -2.20
C VAL A 29 -3.64 2.01 -0.69
N VAL A 30 -3.89 0.93 0.05
CA VAL A 30 -3.76 0.85 1.51
C VAL A 30 -2.84 -0.33 1.81
N GLU A 31 -1.72 -0.06 2.45
CA GLU A 31 -0.75 -1.06 2.96
C GLU A 31 -0.86 -1.11 4.48
N VAL A 32 -0.81 -2.30 5.07
CA VAL A 32 -0.92 -2.52 6.54
C VAL A 32 0.26 -3.38 6.96
N ASP A 33 0.91 -3.04 8.07
CA ASP A 33 2.07 -3.79 8.58
C ASP A 33 3.12 -4.03 7.49
N GLY A 34 3.46 -2.96 6.75
CA GLY A 34 4.45 -3.08 5.68
C GLY A 34 5.76 -3.65 6.21
N ASP A 35 6.50 -4.37 5.37
CA ASP A 35 7.90 -4.79 5.61
C ASP A 35 8.81 -3.55 5.78
N LEU A 36 8.61 -2.80 6.87
CA LEU A 36 9.55 -1.88 7.44
C LEU A 36 10.64 -2.73 8.06
N HIS A 37 11.43 -3.38 7.23
CA HIS A 37 12.75 -3.76 7.66
C HIS A 37 13.47 -2.44 7.97
N GLU A 38 13.61 -2.12 9.26
CA GLU A 38 14.18 -0.88 9.84
C GLU A 38 15.60 -0.52 9.34
N GLN A 39 16.14 -1.29 8.39
CA GLN A 39 17.40 -1.06 7.72
C GLN A 39 17.22 -0.10 6.54
N GLU A 40 18.23 0.74 6.29
CA GLU A 40 18.24 1.75 5.20
C GLU A 40 17.89 1.21 3.80
N ARG A 41 18.14 -0.08 3.55
CA ARG A 41 17.77 -0.75 2.30
C ARG A 41 16.24 -0.90 2.15
N GLY A 42 15.53 -1.19 3.23
CA GLY A 42 14.07 -1.30 3.25
C GLY A 42 13.41 0.04 2.92
N LYS A 43 13.84 1.11 3.60
CA LYS A 43 13.34 2.48 3.36
C LYS A 43 13.50 2.93 1.91
N ARG A 44 14.66 2.63 1.29
CA ARG A 44 14.90 2.98 -0.13
C ARG A 44 14.00 2.18 -1.07
N HIS A 45 13.79 0.89 -0.80
CA HIS A 45 12.86 0.08 -1.58
C HIS A 45 11.46 0.68 -1.49
N ASP A 46 11.00 1.01 -0.27
CA ASP A 46 9.69 1.60 -0.04
C ASP A 46 9.50 2.92 -0.77
N ALA A 47 10.49 3.82 -0.72
CA ALA A 47 10.43 5.07 -1.45
C ALA A 47 10.30 4.87 -2.97
N VAL A 48 10.99 3.87 -3.54
CA VAL A 48 10.88 3.53 -4.97
C VAL A 48 9.51 2.94 -5.31
N ARG A 49 9.01 2.03 -4.46
CA ARG A 49 7.66 1.43 -4.60
C ARG A 49 6.59 2.51 -4.59
N ASP A 50 6.65 3.39 -3.60
CA ASP A 50 5.74 4.51 -3.42
C ASP A 50 5.75 5.46 -4.62
N ALA A 51 6.94 5.85 -5.08
CA ALA A 51 7.09 6.72 -6.24
C ALA A 51 6.50 6.07 -7.51
N TYR A 52 6.72 4.77 -7.70
CA TYR A 52 6.14 4.02 -8.80
C TYR A 52 4.60 4.02 -8.75
N LEU A 53 4.01 3.67 -7.60
CA LEU A 53 2.55 3.64 -7.45
C LEU A 53 1.92 5.02 -7.67
N ARG A 54 2.52 6.07 -7.10
CA ARG A 54 2.10 7.47 -7.32
C ARG A 54 2.23 7.90 -8.78
N SER A 55 3.25 7.42 -9.51
CA SER A 55 3.40 7.68 -10.95
C SER A 55 2.26 7.10 -11.81
N LEU A 56 1.60 6.03 -11.33
CA LEU A 56 0.39 5.46 -11.95
C LEU A 56 -0.89 6.21 -11.56
N GLY A 57 -0.77 7.23 -10.71
CA GLY A 57 -1.85 8.06 -10.19
C GLY A 57 -2.56 7.46 -8.98
N PHE A 58 -1.91 6.55 -8.25
CA PHE A 58 -2.44 6.07 -6.98
C PHE A 58 -2.07 6.99 -5.82
N ASP A 59 -3.03 7.27 -4.96
CA ASP A 59 -2.74 7.67 -3.59
C ASP A 59 -2.34 6.43 -2.79
N VAL A 60 -1.30 6.56 -1.96
CA VAL A 60 -0.77 5.47 -1.14
C VAL A 60 -0.90 5.88 0.31
N PHE A 61 -1.78 5.20 1.04
CA PHE A 61 -1.90 5.27 2.49
C PHE A 61 -1.23 4.04 3.09
N ARG A 62 -0.43 4.24 4.14
CA ARG A 62 0.21 3.17 4.87
C ARG A 62 -0.08 3.37 6.34
N ASP A 63 -0.55 2.31 6.99
CA ASP A 63 -0.63 2.26 8.43
C ASP A 63 0.63 1.54 8.94
N ASP A 64 1.57 2.34 9.43
CA ASP A 64 2.75 1.84 10.12
C ASP A 64 2.37 1.75 11.59
N GLU A 65 1.84 0.62 12.05
CA GLU A 65 1.64 0.39 13.48
C GLU A 65 2.91 -0.29 14.03
N PRO A 66 3.88 0.45 14.61
CA PRO A 66 5.06 -0.16 15.21
C PRO A 66 4.77 -0.93 16.50
N ASP A 67 3.52 -0.91 17.00
CA ASP A 67 3.15 -1.42 18.31
C ASP A 67 1.83 -2.20 18.28
N VAL A 68 1.85 -3.42 17.74
CA VAL A 68 0.96 -4.46 18.28
C VAL A 68 1.58 -4.95 19.59
N ILE A 69 1.32 -4.22 20.67
CA ILE A 69 1.55 -4.72 22.03
C ILE A 69 0.44 -5.73 22.34
N ASN A 70 0.89 -6.96 22.58
CA ASN A 70 0.20 -8.14 23.14
C ASN A 70 -1.02 -7.85 24.03
#